data_AF-A0A5S9M8Q4-F1
#
_entry.id   AF-A0A5S9M8Q4-F1
#
_cell.length_a   1.000
_cell.length_b   1.000
_cell.length_c   1.000
_cell.angle_alpha   90.00
_cell.angle_beta   90.00
_cell.angle_gamma   90.00
#
_symmetry.space_group_name_H-M   'P 1'
#
loop_
_entity.id
_entity.type
_entity.pdbx_description
1 polymer ?
#
loop_
_entity_poly.entity_id
_entity_poly.type
_entity_poly.pdbx_seq_one_letter_code
_entity_poly.pdbx_strand_id
1 'polypeptide(L)'
;MIIIDEEHESSYKQEEMPRYHAKDVAIERAVRHQCPVVLGSATPSLETYARAKKKASIHCCRSSTASTNQQQLPHVSLIDMREELRNGNRSMFSEELMIRLKEVLERKEQAVLF
;
A
#
# COMPACT_ATOMS: atom_id res chain seq x y z
N MET A 1 -14.40 19.98 -7.99
CA MET A 1 -13.21 19.27 -7.53
C MET A 1 -13.60 17.83 -7.27
N ILE A 2 -12.77 16.87 -7.67
CA ILE A 2 -12.96 15.44 -7.43
C ILE A 2 -11.77 14.95 -6.60
N ILE A 3 -12.01 14.13 -5.57
CA ILE A 3 -10.96 13.53 -4.74
C ILE A 3 -11.13 12.01 -4.83
N ILE A 4 -10.04 11.30 -5.11
CA ILE A 4 -9.97 9.85 -5.04
C ILE A 4 -8.97 9.51 -3.94
N ASP A 5 -9.45 8.86 -2.88
CA ASP A 5 -8.60 8.35 -1.82
C ASP A 5 -8.19 6.90 -2.14
N GLU A 6 -7.03 6.50 -1.65
CA GLU A 6 -6.39 5.21 -1.96
C GLU A 6 -6.35 4.89 -3.47
N GLU A 7 -5.84 5.82 -4.30
CA GLU A 7 -5.86 5.72 -5.77
C GLU A 7 -5.26 4.42 -6.34
N HIS A 8 -4.37 3.77 -5.61
CA HIS A 8 -3.72 2.53 -6.02
C HIS A 8 -4.62 1.29 -5.90
N GLU A 9 -5.78 1.41 -5.27
CA GLU A 9 -6.68 0.29 -4.99
C GLU A 9 -7.28 -0.30 -6.28
N SER A 10 -7.26 -1.62 -6.40
CA SER A 10 -7.79 -2.33 -7.57
C SER A 10 -9.32 -2.29 -7.67
N SER A 11 -10.03 -2.00 -6.58
CA SER A 11 -11.49 -1.88 -6.56
C SER A 11 -12.02 -0.76 -7.46
N TYR A 12 -11.17 0.21 -7.81
CA TYR A 12 -11.48 1.24 -8.81
C TYR A 12 -11.48 0.73 -10.25
N LYS A 13 -11.17 -0.54 -10.49
CA LYS A 13 -11.23 -1.17 -11.81
C LYS A 13 -12.44 -2.10 -11.90
N GLN A 14 -13.37 -1.76 -12.79
CA GLN A 14 -14.51 -2.60 -13.11
C GLN A 14 -14.10 -3.68 -14.13
N GLU A 15 -14.12 -4.94 -13.72
CA GLU A 15 -13.77 -6.08 -14.58
C GLU A 15 -14.95 -6.58 -15.43
N GLU A 16 -16.18 -6.37 -14.98
CA GLU A 16 -17.42 -6.73 -15.70
C GLU A 16 -17.81 -5.65 -16.71
N MET A 17 -18.67 -5.98 -17.68
CA MET A 17 -19.10 -5.00 -18.68
C MET A 17 -20.16 -4.04 -18.11
N PRO A 18 -20.06 -2.72 -18.39
CA PRO A 18 -18.97 -2.07 -19.13
C PRO A 18 -17.68 -1.95 -18.29
N ARG A 19 -16.53 -2.27 -18.89
CA ARG A 19 -15.23 -2.20 -18.22
C ARG A 19 -14.71 -0.78 -18.23
N TYR A 20 -14.30 -0.28 -17.06
CA TYR A 20 -13.68 1.04 -16.93
C TYR A 20 -12.82 1.10 -15.67
N HIS A 21 -11.93 2.10 -15.62
CA HIS A 21 -11.24 2.49 -14.40
C HIS A 21 -11.85 3.79 -13.89
N ALA A 22 -12.39 3.78 -12.67
CA ALA A 22 -13.03 4.94 -12.05
C ALA A 22 -12.11 6.17 -12.02
N LYS A 23 -10.79 5.96 -11.89
CA LYS A 23 -9.76 7.00 -11.99
C LYS A 23 -9.82 7.74 -13.33
N ASP A 24 -9.84 7.01 -14.43
CA ASP A 24 -9.86 7.61 -15.77
C ASP A 24 -11.19 8.32 -16.04
N VAL A 25 -12.30 7.75 -15.56
CA VAL A 25 -13.63 8.38 -15.63
C VAL A 25 -13.66 9.69 -14.84
N ALA A 26 -13.05 9.72 -13.65
CA ALA A 26 -12.95 10.91 -12.83
C ALA A 26 -12.09 12.00 -13.48
N ILE A 27 -10.96 11.64 -14.09
CA ILE A 27 -10.11 12.56 -14.86
C ILE A 27 -10.90 13.14 -16.04
N GLU A 28 -11.55 12.30 -16.83
CA GLU A 28 -12.37 12.75 -17.97
C GLU A 28 -13.52 13.67 -17.52
N ARG A 29 -14.20 13.31 -16.43
CA ARG A 29 -15.26 14.14 -15.84
C ARG A 29 -14.72 15.49 -15.37
N ALA A 30 -13.54 15.52 -14.75
CA ALA A 30 -12.91 16.75 -14.29
C ALA A 30 -12.52 17.67 -15.45
N VAL A 31 -12.05 17.13 -16.57
CA VAL A 31 -11.78 17.90 -17.80
C VAL A 31 -13.06 18.58 -18.30
N ARG A 32 -14.18 17.84 -18.41
CA ARG A 32 -15.48 18.38 -18.86
C ARG A 32 -16.03 19.47 -17.96
N HIS A 33 -15.83 19.33 -16.65
CA HIS A 33 -16.32 20.27 -15.65
C HIS A 33 -15.27 21.32 -15.22
N GLN A 34 -14.13 21.38 -15.91
CA GLN A 34 -13.03 22.32 -15.64
C GLN A 34 -12.66 22.42 -14.15
N CYS A 35 -12.51 21.28 -13.48
CA CYS A 35 -12.23 21.25 -12.05
C CYS A 35 -11.04 20.33 -11.72
N PRO A 36 -10.34 20.54 -10.60
CA PRO A 36 -9.18 19.73 -10.25
C PRO A 36 -9.56 18.33 -9.78
N VAL A 37 -8.66 17.36 -10.01
CA VAL A 37 -8.66 16.02 -9.42
C VAL A 37 -7.50 15.90 -8.45
N VAL A 38 -7.78 15.41 -7.24
CA VAL A 38 -6.76 15.06 -6.24
C VAL A 38 -6.73 13.55 -6.08
N LEU A 39 -5.56 12.96 -6.26
CA LEU A 39 -5.31 11.53 -6.06
C LEU A 39 -4.54 11.36 -4.75
N GLY A 40 -5.24 10.92 -3.70
CA GLY A 40 -4.68 10.58 -2.41
C GLY A 40 -4.21 9.13 -2.41
N SER A 41 -2.98 8.89 -1.94
CA SER A 41 -2.46 7.55 -1.73
C SER A 41 -1.15 7.61 -0.93
N ALA A 42 -0.99 6.75 0.07
CA ALA A 42 0.30 6.53 0.73
C ALA A 42 1.28 5.75 -0.17
N THR A 43 0.74 4.83 -0.97
CA THR A 43 1.47 3.93 -1.89
C THR A 43 0.98 4.11 -3.33
N PRO A 44 1.26 5.25 -3.99
CA PRO A 44 0.68 5.58 -5.29
C PRO A 44 0.99 4.52 -6.35
N SER A 45 0.06 4.31 -7.28
CA SER A 45 0.28 3.37 -8.39
C SER A 45 1.52 3.75 -9.21
N LEU A 46 2.21 2.76 -9.78
CA LEU A 46 3.43 3.00 -10.56
C LEU A 46 3.18 3.96 -11.73
N GLU A 47 2.00 3.86 -12.36
CA GLU A 47 1.58 4.74 -13.44
C GLU A 47 1.45 6.20 -12.97
N THR A 48 0.72 6.43 -11.88
CA THR A 48 0.51 7.76 -11.30
C THR A 48 1.83 8.37 -10.85
N TYR A 49 2.70 7.58 -10.20
CA TYR A 49 4.05 8.00 -9.83
C TYR A 49 4.91 8.36 -11.05
N ALA A 50 4.89 7.54 -12.11
CA ALA A 50 5.65 7.79 -13.33
C ALA A 50 5.17 9.06 -14.07
N ARG A 51 3.86 9.29 -14.17
CA ARG A 51 3.26 10.49 -14.75
C ARG A 51 3.65 11.74 -13.96
N ALA A 52 3.66 11.65 -12.64
CA ALA A 52 4.05 12.76 -11.78
C ALA A 52 5.55 13.08 -11.87
N LYS A 53 6.42 12.04 -11.93
CA LYS A 53 7.86 12.21 -12.11
C LYS A 53 8.23 12.89 -13.43
N LYS A 54 7.49 12.60 -14.50
CA LYS A 54 7.68 13.23 -15.83
C LYS A 54 7.18 14.68 -15.89
N LYS A 55 6.61 15.24 -14.79
CA LYS A 55 5.92 16.54 -14.76
C LYS A 55 4.90 16.68 -15.90
N ALA A 56 4.22 15.58 -16.21
CA ALA A 56 3.22 15.53 -17.26
C ALA A 56 1.88 16.06 -16.71
N SER A 57 0.80 15.31 -16.91
CA SER A 57 -0.56 15.68 -16.50
C SER A 57 -0.85 15.63 -14.99
N ILE A 58 0.10 15.18 -14.16
CA ILE A 58 -0.08 15.02 -12.72
C ILE A 58 1.04 15.73 -11.98
N HIS A 59 0.70 16.53 -10.98
CA HIS A 59 1.65 17.14 -10.05
C HIS A 59 1.70 16.33 -8.76
N CYS A 60 2.92 15.96 -8.32
CA CYS A 60 3.09 15.27 -7.04
C CYS A 60 3.19 16.31 -5.91
N CYS A 61 2.22 16.29 -5.00
CA CYS A 61 2.30 17.00 -3.73
C CYS A 61 2.67 15.99 -2.64
N ARG A 62 3.89 16.09 -2.10
CA ARG A 62 4.32 15.27 -0.97
C ARG A 62 3.93 15.99 0.31
N SER A 63 3.15 15.34 1.17
CA SER A 63 2.98 15.82 2.54
C SER A 63 4.34 15.76 3.25
N SER A 64 4.59 16.69 4.19
CA SER A 64 5.83 16.66 4.95
C SER A 64 5.89 15.36 5.76
N THR A 65 7.04 14.71 5.75
CA THR A 65 7.29 13.48 6.52
C THR A 65 7.48 13.76 8.02
N ALA A 66 7.21 14.99 8.46
CA ALA A 66 7.20 15.34 9.87
C ALA A 66 5.97 14.67 10.47
N SER A 67 6.19 13.44 10.93
CA SER A 67 5.20 12.65 11.63
C SER A 67 4.51 13.55 12.65
N THR A 68 3.21 13.75 12.51
CA THR A 68 2.42 14.63 13.39
C THR A 68 2.53 14.20 14.86
N ASN A 69 3.01 12.98 15.11
CA ASN A 69 3.52 12.50 16.39
C ASN A 69 4.88 11.82 16.15
N GLN A 70 5.93 12.11 16.91
CA GLN A 70 7.25 11.44 16.86
C GLN A 70 7.20 9.94 17.25
N GLN A 71 6.27 9.16 16.69
CA GLN A 71 6.14 7.74 16.91
C GLN A 71 7.31 7.03 16.22
N GLN A 72 8.04 6.23 17.00
CA GLN A 72 9.06 5.34 16.48
C GLN A 72 8.39 4.26 15.62
N LEU A 73 8.96 3.97 14.45
CA LEU A 73 8.52 2.88 13.60
C LEU A 73 8.68 1.54 14.35
N PRO A 74 7.80 0.55 14.11
CA PRO A 74 7.91 -0.75 14.72
C PRO A 74 9.22 -1.43 14.30
N HIS A 75 9.77 -2.26 15.19
CA HIS A 75 10.93 -3.09 14.87
C HIS A 75 10.54 -4.16 13.84
N VAL A 76 11.36 -4.30 12.79
CA VAL A 76 11.18 -5.30 11.73
C VAL A 76 12.38 -6.23 11.70
N SER A 77 12.15 -7.54 11.79
CA SER A 77 13.16 -8.58 11.67
C SER A 77 13.11 -9.20 10.27
N LEU A 78 14.26 -9.35 9.62
CA LEU A 78 14.40 -10.10 8.36
C LEU A 78 15.04 -11.45 8.66
N ILE A 79 14.35 -12.54 8.33
CA ILE A 79 14.82 -13.90 8.62
C ILE A 79 15.12 -14.61 7.31
N ASP A 80 16.33 -15.15 7.17
CA ASP A 80 16.71 -15.96 6.01
C ASP A 80 16.29 -17.42 6.20
N MET A 81 15.22 -17.82 5.51
CA MET A 81 14.69 -19.19 5.57
C MET A 81 15.67 -20.26 5.04
N ARG A 82 16.73 -19.87 4.33
CA ARG A 82 17.78 -20.81 3.91
C ARG A 82 18.68 -21.21 5.07
N GLU A 83 18.92 -20.31 6.02
CA GLU A 83 19.67 -20.62 7.24
C GLU A 83 18.86 -21.50 8.18
N GLU A 84 17.56 -21.22 8.34
CA GLU A 84 16.60 -22.09 9.05
C GLU A 84 16.65 -23.54 8.52
N LEU A 85 16.62 -23.71 7.19
CA LEU A 85 16.72 -25.02 6.56
C LEU A 85 18.05 -25.72 6.83
N ARG A 86 19.17 -24.99 6.79
CA ARG A 86 20.50 -25.52 7.14
C ARG A 86 20.59 -25.94 8.60
N ASN A 87 19.89 -25.22 9.48
CA ASN A 87 19.82 -25.50 10.92
C ASN A 87 18.83 -26.63 11.25
N GLY A 88 18.12 -27.17 10.25
CA GLY A 88 17.24 -28.34 10.40
C GLY A 88 15.75 -28.01 10.45
N ASN A 89 15.36 -26.73 10.46
CA ASN A 89 13.96 -26.33 10.36
C ASN A 89 13.47 -26.49 8.91
N ARG A 90 12.62 -27.50 8.69
CA ARG A 90 12.02 -27.81 7.39
C ARG A 90 10.60 -27.25 7.21
N SER A 91 10.11 -26.49 8.19
CA SER A 91 8.77 -25.93 8.13
C SER A 91 8.72 -24.66 7.27
N MET A 92 7.51 -24.24 6.92
CA MET A 92 7.31 -23.01 6.13
C MET A 92 7.49 -21.72 6.96
N PHE A 93 7.60 -21.85 8.29
CA PHE A 93 7.73 -20.73 9.22
C PHE A 93 9.09 -20.79 9.92
N SER A 94 9.70 -19.63 10.14
CA SER A 94 10.91 -19.57 10.97
C SER A 94 10.59 -19.90 12.42
N GLU A 95 11.58 -20.42 13.16
CA GLU A 95 11.41 -20.68 14.59
C GLU A 95 11.06 -19.39 15.36
N GLU A 96 11.72 -18.27 15.01
CA GLU A 96 11.42 -16.97 15.63
C GLU A 96 9.96 -16.55 15.41
N LEU A 97 9.43 -16.66 14.19
CA LEU A 97 8.03 -16.32 13.91
C LEU A 97 7.09 -17.19 14.74
N MET A 98 7.35 -18.49 14.83
CA MET A 98 6.52 -19.42 15.60
C MET A 98 6.53 -19.10 17.10
N ILE A 99 7.67 -18.72 17.66
CA ILE A 99 7.78 -18.28 19.06
C ILE A 99 6.95 -17.00 19.26
N ARG A 100 7.13 -15.99 18.41
CA ARG A 100 6.40 -14.72 18.52
C ARG A 100 4.89 -14.89 18.37
N LEU A 101 4.44 -15.75 17.46
CA LEU A 101 3.02 -16.07 17.29
C LEU A 101 2.43 -16.70 18.55
N LYS A 102 3.15 -17.64 19.20
CA LYS A 102 2.73 -18.21 20.47
C LYS A 102 2.60 -17.15 21.56
N GLU A 103 3.60 -16.29 21.71
CA GLU A 103 3.57 -15.19 22.69
C GLU A 103 2.37 -14.25 22.46
N VAL A 104 2.08 -13.90 21.21
CA VAL A 104 0.91 -13.07 20.85
C VAL A 104 -0.39 -13.75 21.25
N LEU A 105 -0.55 -15.04 20.95
CA LEU A 105 -1.75 -15.80 21.30
C LEU A 105 -1.89 -16.00 22.81
N GLU A 106 -0.80 -16.22 23.54
CA GLU A 106 -0.78 -16.31 25.00
C GLU A 106 -1.24 -15.00 25.66
N ARG A 107 -0.89 -13.86 25.06
CA ARG A 107 -1.40 -12.53 25.46
C ARG A 107 -2.84 -12.27 25.05
N LYS A 108 -3.51 -13.22 24.37
CA LYS A 108 -4.86 -13.09 23.78
C LYS A 108 -4.95 -11.94 22.77
N GLU A 109 -3.84 -11.65 22.10
CA GLU A 109 -3.75 -10.69 21.01
C GLU A 109 -3.94 -11.39 19.65
N GLN A 110 -4.10 -10.60 18.59
CA GLN A 110 -4.27 -11.11 17.23
C GLN A 110 -3.01 -10.88 16.40
N ALA A 111 -2.56 -11.93 15.70
CA ALA A 111 -1.56 -11.82 14.64
C ALA A 111 -2.24 -11.93 13.27
N VAL A 112 -1.67 -11.25 12.27
CA VAL A 112 -2.09 -11.36 10.87
C VAL A 112 -0.91 -11.91 10.07
N LEU A 113 -1.16 -12.94 9.27
CA LEU A 113 -0.21 -13.53 8.33
C LEU A 113 -0.70 -13.25 6.91
N PHE A 114 0.21 -12.84 6.03
CA PHE A 114 -0.05 -12.52 4.62
C PHE A 114 0.71 -13.46 3.70
#